data_AF-A0A964N5M0-F1
#
_entry.id   AF-A0A964N5M0-F1
#
_cell.length_a   1.000
_cell.length_b   1.000
_cell.length_c   1.000
_cell.angle_alpha   90.00
_cell.angle_beta   90.00
_cell.angle_gamma   90.00
#
_symmetry.space_group_name_H-M   'P 1'
#
loop_
_entity.id
_entity.type
_entity.pdbx_description
1 polymer ?
#
loop_
_entity_poly.entity_id
_entity_poly.type
_entity_poly.pdbx_seq_one_letter_code
_entity_poly.pdbx_strand_id
1 'polypeptide(L)'
;MNALNQLGTVSELPSESRTQDRPTGYSEEQKDYFVEKDGMRFAGTHLLIDLWGATNLTDRGLIDRVLREGSEIAGATVLHSHFHHFSPNGGVSGVVVLAESHISIHTWPERDFAAVDIFMCGACDP
;
A
#
# COMPACT_ATOMS: atom_id res chain seq x y z
N MET A 1 -33.40 -13.27 -28.78
CA MET A 1 -32.00 -12.81 -28.89
C MET A 1 -31.48 -12.71 -27.47
N ASN A 2 -31.02 -13.78 -26.83
CA ASN A 2 -29.74 -14.51 -26.99
C ASN A 2 -28.50 -13.61 -26.94
N ALA A 3 -27.83 -13.63 -25.78
CA ALA A 3 -26.38 -13.74 -25.53
C ALA A 3 -26.16 -13.49 -24.01
N LEU A 4 -26.19 -14.48 -23.12
CA LEU A 4 -25.08 -15.39 -22.75
C LEU A 4 -23.70 -14.72 -22.79
N ASN A 5 -23.11 -14.47 -21.62
CA ASN A 5 -21.72 -14.84 -21.36
C ASN A 5 -21.53 -15.23 -19.88
N GLN A 6 -20.74 -16.27 -19.72
CA GLN A 6 -20.70 -17.22 -18.62
C GLN A 6 -20.09 -16.64 -17.33
N LEU A 7 -20.71 -17.01 -16.19
CA LEU A 7 -20.07 -17.01 -14.88
C LEU A 7 -18.86 -17.96 -14.94
N GLY A 8 -17.66 -17.42 -14.79
CA GLY A 8 -16.43 -18.20 -14.71
C GLY A 8 -16.46 -19.14 -13.50
N THR A 9 -16.37 -20.43 -13.79
CA THR A 9 -16.17 -21.51 -12.82
C THR A 9 -14.90 -21.28 -12.01
N VAL A 10 -15.02 -21.24 -10.68
CA VAL A 10 -13.88 -21.32 -9.76
C VAL A 10 -13.34 -22.75 -9.82
N SER A 11 -12.07 -22.92 -10.17
CA SER A 11 -11.40 -24.22 -10.20
C SER A 11 -11.09 -24.68 -8.77
N GLU A 12 -11.75 -25.73 -8.29
CA GLU A 12 -11.54 -26.33 -6.95
C GLU A 12 -10.32 -27.26 -6.84
N LEU A 13 -9.22 -26.95 -7.53
CA LEU A 13 -7.98 -27.73 -7.41
C LEU A 13 -6.81 -26.79 -7.06
N PRO A 14 -6.02 -27.11 -6.01
CA PRO A 14 -4.85 -26.31 -5.68
C PRO A 14 -3.87 -26.40 -6.84
N SER A 15 -3.48 -25.24 -7.39
CA SER A 15 -2.48 -25.19 -8.45
C SER A 15 -1.15 -25.72 -7.89
N GLU A 16 -0.71 -26.87 -8.37
CA GLU A 16 0.62 -27.40 -8.07
C GLU A 16 1.67 -26.38 -8.51
N SER A 17 2.33 -25.74 -7.54
CA SER A 17 3.48 -24.89 -7.78
C SER A 17 4.62 -25.77 -8.30
N ARG A 18 4.74 -25.85 -9.64
CA ARG A 18 5.92 -26.43 -10.28
C ARG A 18 7.15 -25.64 -9.85
N THR A 19 7.97 -26.23 -9.00
CA THR A 19 9.39 -25.88 -8.86
C THR A 19 10.07 -26.17 -10.19
N GLN A 20 10.13 -25.16 -11.07
CA GLN A 20 11.00 -25.19 -12.24
C GLN A 20 12.36 -24.58 -11.87
N ASP A 21 13.40 -25.31 -12.26
CA ASP A 21 14.82 -25.00 -12.09
C ASP A 21 15.17 -23.51 -12.24
N ARG A 22 15.93 -22.98 -11.28
CA ARG A 22 16.55 -21.65 -11.40
C ARG A 22 17.58 -21.67 -12.53
N PRO A 23 17.50 -20.77 -13.53
CA PRO A 23 18.60 -20.58 -14.46
C PRO A 23 19.81 -20.04 -13.71
N THR A 24 20.94 -20.73 -13.82
CA THR A 24 22.24 -20.28 -13.32
C THR A 24 22.75 -19.16 -14.22
N GLY A 25 22.44 -17.92 -13.89
CA GLY A 25 22.95 -16.75 -14.61
C GLY A 25 22.22 -15.46 -14.27
N TYR A 26 22.37 -14.96 -13.04
CA TYR A 26 22.06 -13.58 -12.70
C TYR A 26 23.31 -12.91 -12.16
N SER A 27 23.78 -11.89 -12.88
CA SER A 27 24.90 -11.03 -12.53
C SER A 27 24.60 -10.21 -11.28
N GLU A 28 25.67 -9.75 -10.61
CA GLU A 28 25.65 -8.92 -9.41
C GLU A 28 24.59 -7.78 -9.46
N GLU A 29 23.90 -7.58 -8.33
CA GLU A 29 22.88 -6.53 -8.05
C GLU A 29 21.38 -6.82 -8.33
N GLN A 30 20.88 -8.03 -8.08
CA GLN A 30 19.48 -8.13 -7.61
C GLN A 30 19.46 -7.69 -6.14
N LYS A 31 19.17 -6.41 -5.88
CA LYS A 31 18.85 -5.94 -4.53
C LYS A 31 17.54 -6.57 -4.10
N ASP A 32 17.64 -7.57 -3.26
CA ASP A 32 16.50 -8.18 -2.59
C ASP A 32 16.23 -7.34 -1.33
N TYR A 33 15.17 -6.52 -1.35
CA TYR A 33 14.84 -5.56 -0.29
C TYR A 33 14.20 -6.20 0.94
N PHE A 34 14.23 -7.54 1.03
CA PHE A 34 13.84 -8.22 2.24
C PHE A 34 14.76 -7.82 3.40
N VAL A 35 14.13 -7.55 4.53
CA VAL A 35 14.76 -7.23 5.79
C VAL A 35 14.98 -8.52 6.55
N GLU A 36 16.16 -8.66 7.15
CA GLU A 36 16.42 -9.67 8.18
C GLU A 36 16.48 -8.98 9.55
N LYS A 37 15.54 -9.34 10.42
CA LYS A 37 15.46 -8.81 11.80
C LYS A 37 15.02 -9.93 12.74
N ASP A 38 15.72 -10.09 13.85
CA ASP A 38 15.45 -11.11 14.88
C ASP A 38 15.34 -12.55 14.33
N GLY A 39 16.12 -12.87 13.29
CA GLY A 39 16.11 -14.18 12.62
C GLY A 39 14.92 -14.41 11.68
N MET A 40 14.07 -13.41 11.46
CA MET A 40 12.98 -13.44 10.49
C MET A 40 13.34 -12.65 9.23
N ARG A 41 12.95 -13.19 8.08
CA ARG A 41 13.12 -12.56 6.77
C ARG A 41 11.77 -12.18 6.19
N PHE A 42 11.55 -10.89 5.92
CA PHE A 42 10.27 -10.36 5.42
C PHE A 42 10.48 -9.16 4.51
N ALA A 43 9.52 -8.86 3.63
CA ALA A 43 9.65 -7.78 2.65
C ALA A 43 9.60 -6.38 3.29
N GLY A 44 8.78 -6.21 4.33
CA GLY A 44 8.58 -4.93 4.99
C GLY A 44 7.63 -5.02 6.19
N THR A 45 7.42 -3.88 6.84
CA THR A 45 6.48 -3.73 7.95
C THR A 45 5.22 -3.04 7.45
N HIS A 46 4.05 -3.58 7.81
CA HIS A 46 2.75 -3.04 7.42
C HIS A 46 1.94 -2.68 8.67
N LEU A 47 1.73 -1.38 8.88
CA LEU A 47 0.92 -0.83 9.95
C LEU A 47 -0.48 -0.52 9.42
N LEU A 48 -1.51 -0.96 10.14
CA LEU A 48 -2.91 -0.62 9.90
C LEU A 48 -3.37 0.23 11.07
N ILE A 49 -3.71 1.48 10.82
CA ILE A 49 -3.91 2.50 11.85
C ILE A 49 -5.30 3.11 11.71
N ASP A 50 -6.08 2.99 12.77
CA ASP A 50 -7.37 3.64 12.93
C ASP A 50 -7.21 4.91 13.79
N LEU A 51 -7.46 6.07 13.19
CA LEU A 51 -7.39 7.37 13.85
C LEU A 51 -8.79 7.87 14.18
N TRP A 52 -9.08 7.97 15.49
CA TRP A 52 -10.34 8.53 16.01
C TRP A 52 -10.14 9.94 16.56
N GLY A 53 -11.13 10.81 16.37
CA GLY A 53 -11.04 12.23 16.77
C GLY A 53 -10.11 13.05 15.88
N ALA A 54 -9.90 12.60 14.64
CA ALA A 54 -9.01 13.24 13.69
C ALA A 54 -9.66 14.51 13.10
N THR A 55 -8.82 15.51 12.80
CA THR A 55 -9.24 16.80 12.23
C THR A 55 -8.59 17.03 10.87
N ASN A 56 -9.08 18.03 10.12
CA ASN A 56 -8.61 18.37 8.76
C ASN A 56 -8.81 17.24 7.72
N LEU A 57 -9.79 16.38 7.96
CA LEU A 57 -10.06 15.18 7.16
C LEU A 57 -10.54 15.45 5.71
N THR A 58 -10.90 16.69 5.41
CA THR A 58 -11.36 17.15 4.08
C THR A 58 -10.27 17.89 3.30
N ASP A 59 -9.17 18.28 3.95
CA ASP A 59 -8.09 19.03 3.31
C ASP A 59 -7.13 18.08 2.60
N ARG A 60 -7.46 17.77 1.34
CA ARG A 60 -6.61 16.95 0.46
C ARG A 60 -5.17 17.46 0.38
N GLY A 61 -4.96 18.78 0.37
CA GLY A 61 -3.63 19.38 0.20
C GLY A 61 -2.77 19.22 1.46
N LEU A 62 -3.38 19.31 2.64
CA LEU A 62 -2.72 18.97 3.90
C LEU A 62 -2.41 17.49 3.98
N ILE A 63 -3.38 16.62 3.65
CA ILE A 63 -3.22 15.17 3.70
C ILE A 63 -2.06 14.71 2.81
N ASP A 64 -2.01 15.12 1.52
CA ASP A 64 -0.91 14.78 0.61
C ASP A 64 0.45 15.22 1.16
N ARG A 65 0.53 16.45 1.67
CA ARG A 65 1.76 16.99 2.25
C ARG A 65 2.25 16.16 3.44
N VAL A 66 1.39 15.89 4.42
CA VAL A 66 1.77 15.17 5.64
C VAL A 66 2.18 13.73 5.32
N LEU A 67 1.49 13.05 4.42
CA LEU A 67 1.86 11.68 4.03
C LEU A 67 3.20 11.64 3.29
N ARG A 68 3.49 12.62 2.44
CA ARG A 68 4.79 12.75 1.77
C ARG A 68 5.92 13.07 2.74
N GLU A 69 5.72 14.06 3.62
CA GLU A 69 6.69 14.42 4.66
C GLU A 69 6.99 13.22 5.57
N GLY A 70 5.96 12.48 5.99
CA GLY A 70 6.12 11.26 6.78
C GLY A 70 6.89 10.16 6.02
N SER A 71 6.63 9.99 4.72
CA SER A 71 7.37 9.07 3.87
C SER A 71 8.86 9.42 3.81
N GLU A 72 9.18 10.70 3.63
CA GLU A 72 10.56 11.19 3.57
C GLU A 72 11.29 11.01 4.92
N ILE A 73 10.61 11.29 6.04
CA ILE A 73 11.15 11.08 7.40
C ILE A 73 11.44 9.60 7.64
N ALA A 74 10.58 8.71 7.18
CA ALA A 74 10.75 7.27 7.28
C ALA A 74 11.84 6.70 6.34
N GLY A 75 12.44 7.54 5.50
CA GLY A 75 13.47 7.15 4.53
C GLY A 75 12.93 6.52 3.24
N ALA A 76 11.62 6.59 3.01
CA ALA A 76 11.00 6.05 1.82
C ALA A 76 11.13 7.00 0.61
N THR A 77 11.31 6.43 -0.57
CA THR A 77 11.29 7.21 -1.82
C THR A 77 9.88 7.30 -2.36
N VAL A 78 9.31 8.51 -2.41
CA VAL A 78 8.00 8.78 -3.02
C VAL A 78 8.12 8.79 -4.54
N LEU A 79 7.33 7.98 -5.23
CA LEU A 79 7.25 7.97 -6.68
C LEU A 79 6.16 8.92 -7.20
N HIS A 80 4.95 8.79 -6.67
CA HIS A 80 3.80 9.63 -7.01
C HIS A 80 2.72 9.52 -5.94
N SER A 81 1.75 10.42 -5.97
CA SER A 81 0.58 10.34 -5.11
C SER A 81 -0.70 10.62 -5.89
N HIS A 82 -1.80 10.00 -5.47
CA HIS A 82 -3.11 10.17 -6.07
C HIS A 82 -4.19 10.30 -5.00
N PHE A 83 -5.06 11.29 -5.15
CA PHE A 83 -6.11 11.59 -4.19
C PHE A 83 -7.44 11.87 -4.87
N HIS A 84 -8.49 11.26 -4.33
CA HIS A 84 -9.87 11.51 -4.70
C HIS A 84 -10.62 12.17 -3.55
N HIS A 85 -11.38 13.21 -3.84
CA HIS A 85 -12.22 13.91 -2.88
C HIS A 85 -13.69 13.61 -3.16
N PHE A 86 -14.42 13.13 -2.16
CA PHE A 86 -15.81 12.72 -2.25
C PHE A 86 -16.77 13.85 -1.87
N SER A 87 -17.99 13.78 -2.41
CA SER A 87 -19.11 14.66 -2.08
C SER A 87 -20.30 13.82 -1.58
N PRO A 88 -21.18 14.36 -0.71
CA PRO A 88 -21.17 15.73 -0.18
C PRO A 88 -20.29 15.93 1.08
N ASN A 89 -19.90 14.84 1.76
CA ASN A 89 -19.28 14.93 3.09
C ASN A 89 -17.81 15.38 3.10
N GLY A 90 -17.15 15.44 1.93
CA GLY A 90 -15.78 15.91 1.81
C GLY A 90 -14.70 14.88 2.16
N GLY A 91 -15.04 13.60 2.32
CA GLY A 91 -14.07 12.54 2.58
C GLY A 91 -13.01 12.43 1.49
N VAL A 92 -11.84 11.91 1.84
CA VAL A 92 -10.69 11.80 0.96
C VAL A 92 -10.19 10.36 0.96
N SER A 93 -10.00 9.79 -0.23
CA SER A 93 -9.18 8.59 -0.42
C SER A 93 -7.86 9.01 -1.06
N GLY A 94 -6.76 8.54 -0.51
CA GLY A 94 -5.41 8.87 -0.96
C GLY A 94 -4.50 7.66 -1.00
N VAL A 95 -3.57 7.65 -1.94
CA VAL A 95 -2.43 6.73 -1.95
C VAL A 95 -1.16 7.48 -2.33
N VAL A 96 -0.10 7.28 -1.54
CA VAL A 96 1.27 7.66 -1.86
C VAL A 96 2.00 6.39 -2.24
N VAL A 97 2.40 6.28 -3.50
CA VAL A 97 3.15 5.14 -4.01
C VAL A 97 4.62 5.38 -3.74
N LEU A 98 5.23 4.44 -3.02
CA LEU A 98 6.65 4.43 -2.69
C LEU A 98 7.37 3.48 -3.65
N ALA A 99 8.72 3.48 -3.64
CA ALA A 99 9.52 2.66 -4.56
C ALA A 99 9.07 1.18 -4.64
N GLU A 100 8.69 0.57 -3.51
CA GLU A 100 8.29 -0.84 -3.43
C GLU A 100 7.10 -1.10 -2.48
N SER A 101 6.40 -0.04 -2.08
CA SER A 101 5.37 -0.10 -1.05
C SER A 101 4.40 1.08 -1.19
N HIS A 102 3.59 1.36 -0.16
CA HIS A 102 2.61 2.45 -0.22
C HIS A 102 2.21 2.97 1.15
N ILE A 103 1.66 4.18 1.15
CA ILE A 103 0.79 4.67 2.22
C ILE A 103 -0.59 4.94 1.63
N SER A 104 -1.65 4.38 2.21
CA SER A 104 -3.04 4.74 1.87
C SER A 104 -3.75 5.42 3.03
N ILE A 105 -4.72 6.27 2.70
CA ILE A 105 -5.61 6.90 3.67
C ILE A 105 -7.04 6.94 3.14
N HIS A 106 -7.98 6.69 4.03
CA HIS A 106 -9.41 6.88 3.80
C HIS A 106 -10.00 7.69 4.95
N THR A 107 -10.69 8.79 4.65
CA THR A 107 -11.27 9.67 5.68
C THR A 107 -12.78 9.68 5.65
N TRP A 108 -13.37 9.75 6.85
CA TRP A 108 -14.80 9.92 7.11
C TRP A 108 -14.98 11.14 8.03
N PRO A 109 -15.03 12.37 7.47
CA PRO A 109 -15.16 13.60 8.24
C PRO A 109 -16.38 13.61 9.16
N GLU A 110 -17.49 13.01 8.75
CA GLU A 110 -18.71 12.92 9.56
C GLU A 110 -18.59 12.02 10.80
N ARG A 111 -17.46 11.32 10.96
CA ARG A 111 -17.14 10.44 12.09
C ARG A 111 -15.86 10.86 12.81
N ASP A 112 -15.22 11.97 12.42
CA ASP A 112 -13.88 12.35 12.88
C ASP A 112 -12.89 11.18 12.79
N PHE A 113 -12.97 10.39 11.70
CA PHE A 113 -12.26 9.13 11.55
C PHE A 113 -11.40 9.10 10.28
N ALA A 114 -10.22 8.49 10.38
CA ALA A 114 -9.42 8.09 9.23
C ALA A 114 -8.79 6.71 9.44
N ALA A 115 -8.79 5.89 8.39
CA ALA A 115 -8.00 4.67 8.32
C ALA A 115 -6.75 4.93 7.48
N VAL A 116 -5.59 4.52 7.97
CA VAL A 116 -4.30 4.68 7.30
C VAL A 116 -3.58 3.33 7.25
N ASP A 117 -3.11 2.95 6.08
CA ASP A 117 -2.24 1.80 5.87
C ASP A 117 -0.84 2.31 5.53
N ILE A 118 0.18 1.92 6.31
CA ILE A 118 1.58 2.26 6.07
C ILE A 118 2.33 0.97 5.82
N PHE A 119 2.63 0.68 4.56
CA PHE A 119 3.51 -0.42 4.20
C PHE A 119 4.85 0.13 3.74
N MET A 120 5.94 -0.28 4.40
CA MET A 120 7.30 0.11 4.01
C MET A 120 8.26 -1.07 4.02
N CYS A 121 9.09 -1.13 2.97
CA CYS A 121 10.06 -2.20 2.72
C CYS A 121 11.50 -1.75 3.04
N GLY A 122 12.41 -2.71 3.14
CA GLY A 122 13.84 -2.44 3.32
C GLY A 122 14.15 -1.70 4.63
N ALA A 123 15.10 -0.76 4.56
CA ALA A 123 15.60 -0.04 5.73
C ALA A 123 14.72 1.15 6.19
N CYS A 124 13.49 1.26 5.68
CA CYS A 124 12.56 2.31 6.09
C CYS A 124 12.04 2.08 7.53
N ASP A 125 11.71 3.16 8.22
CA ASP A 125 11.16 3.16 9.59
C ASP A 125 9.72 3.68 9.59
N PRO A 126 8.72 2.81 9.36
CA PRO A 126 7.31 3.19 9.23
C PRO A 126 6.63 3.62 10.53
#